data_AF-A0A7V2JRE6-F1
#
_entry.id   AF-A0A7V2JRE6-F1
#
_cell.length_a   1.000
_cell.length_b   1.000
_cell.length_c   1.000
_cell.angle_alpha   90.00
_cell.angle_beta   90.00
_cell.angle_gamma   90.00
#
_symmetry.space_group_name_H-M   'P 1'
#
loop_
_entity.id
_entity.type
_entity.pdbx_description
1 polymer ?
#
loop_
_entity_poly.entity_id
_entity_poly.type
_entity_poly.pdbx_seq_one_letter_code
_entity_poly.pdbx_strand_id
1 'polypeptide(L)'
;MPIKTEAVEKYEVVIGLEIHVELLTKSKMFCGCRVSFGAEPNTNVCPVCLGMPGSLPVVNKRAVEYTIKAGLALNSKIALHNQFHRKNYFYPDMPKDYQISQYDKPLCIGGYLDVNVSGDT
;
A
#
# COMPACT_ATOMS: atom_id res chain seq x y z
N MET A 1 22.13 24.34 17.31
CA MET A 1 22.49 23.58 18.53
C MET A 1 21.67 22.31 18.53
N PRO A 2 22.27 21.10 18.48
CA PRO A 2 21.49 19.90 18.66
C PRO A 2 21.01 19.88 20.11
N ILE A 3 19.72 19.63 20.29
CA ILE A 3 19.11 19.43 21.60
C ILE A 3 19.59 18.06 22.07
N LYS A 4 20.71 17.99 22.79
CA LYS A 4 21.13 16.80 23.52
C LYS A 4 20.32 16.75 24.80
N THR A 5 19.13 16.14 24.72
CA THR A 5 18.34 15.83 25.90
C THR A 5 18.93 14.62 26.60
N GLU A 6 18.87 14.62 27.94
CA GLU A 6 19.27 13.49 28.79
C GLU A 6 18.61 12.16 28.37
N ALA A 7 17.43 12.25 27.74
CA ALA A 7 16.73 11.10 27.18
C ALA A 7 17.49 10.43 26.01
N VAL A 8 18.09 11.19 25.10
CA VAL A 8 18.80 10.64 23.93
C VAL A 8 20.15 10.04 24.33
N GLU A 9 20.73 10.45 25.46
CA GLU A 9 21.96 9.83 26.01
C GLU A 9 21.68 8.52 26.74
N LYS A 10 20.49 8.36 27.34
CA LYS A 10 20.13 7.19 28.15
C LYS A 10 19.34 6.13 27.37
N TYR A 11 18.70 6.51 26.27
CA TYR A 11 17.80 5.65 25.52
C TYR A 11 18.07 5.70 24.01
N GLU A 12 17.94 4.55 23.35
CA GLU A 12 18.00 4.44 21.90
C GLU A 12 16.61 4.61 21.28
N VAL A 13 16.49 5.50 20.29
CA VAL A 13 15.21 5.76 19.60
C VAL A 13 15.08 4.82 18.40
N VAL A 14 14.08 3.94 18.44
CA VAL A 14 13.76 2.99 17.36
C VAL A 14 12.48 3.44 16.64
N ILE A 15 12.58 3.73 15.33
CA ILE A 15 11.46 4.23 14.50
C ILE A 15 11.18 3.25 13.35
N GLY A 16 9.91 2.88 13.18
CA GLY A 16 9.40 2.17 12.00
C GLY A 16 8.39 3.03 11.25
N LEU A 17 8.41 2.97 9.92
CA LEU A 17 7.49 3.71 9.06
C LEU A 17 6.59 2.77 8.26
N GLU A 18 5.29 3.07 8.24
CA GLU A 18 4.32 2.43 7.36
C GLU A 18 3.85 3.46 6.32
N ILE A 19 4.11 3.17 5.05
CA ILE A 19 3.89 4.12 3.95
C ILE A 19 2.91 3.52 2.96
N HIS A 20 1.83 4.24 2.68
CA HIS A 20 0.88 3.91 1.62
C HIS A 20 1.07 4.85 0.44
N VAL A 21 1.21 4.28 -0.76
CA VAL A 21 1.39 5.03 -2.01
C VAL A 21 0.27 4.69 -2.98
N GLU A 22 -0.45 5.71 -3.45
CA GLU A 22 -1.47 5.52 -4.48
C GLU A 22 -0.81 5.36 -5.86
N LEU A 23 -1.10 4.24 -6.54
CA LEU A 23 -0.59 3.98 -7.88
C LEU A 23 -1.39 4.79 -8.90
N LEU A 24 -0.68 5.53 -9.77
CA LEU A 24 -1.28 6.32 -10.86
C LEU A 24 -1.78 5.44 -12.03
N THR A 25 -2.71 4.54 -11.75
CA THR A 25 -3.39 3.70 -12.76
C THR A 25 -4.65 4.38 -13.29
N LYS A 26 -5.11 4.00 -14.49
CA LYS A 26 -6.37 4.54 -15.05
C LYS A 26 -7.61 3.95 -14.40
N SER A 27 -7.53 2.69 -13.97
CA SER A 27 -8.61 1.94 -13.33
C SER A 27 -8.22 1.47 -11.93
N LYS A 28 -9.21 1.14 -11.10
CA LYS A 28 -9.03 0.64 -9.73
C LYS A 28 -8.29 -0.70 -9.71
N MET A 29 -7.89 -1.14 -8.51
CA MET A 29 -7.10 -2.36 -8.31
C MET A 29 -7.87 -3.65 -8.66
N PHE A 30 -9.18 -3.69 -8.38
CA PHE A 30 -9.98 -4.91 -8.51
C PHE A 30 -11.21 -4.79 -9.43
N CYS A 31 -11.37 -3.65 -10.11
CA CYS A 31 -12.45 -3.43 -11.07
C CYS A 31 -12.07 -2.37 -12.12
N GLY A 32 -12.89 -2.24 -13.16
CA GLY A 32 -12.65 -1.32 -14.29
C GLY A 32 -12.99 0.16 -14.03
N CYS A 33 -13.51 0.52 -12.85
CA CYS A 33 -13.85 1.91 -12.54
C CYS A 33 -12.64 2.82 -12.64
N ARG A 34 -12.85 4.06 -13.08
CA ARG A 34 -11.81 5.08 -13.19
C ARG A 34 -11.21 5.46 -11.83
N VAL A 35 -9.92 5.74 -11.82
CA VAL A 35 -9.22 6.45 -10.74
C VAL A 35 -9.03 7.90 -11.21
N SER A 36 -9.60 8.85 -10.46
CA SER A 36 -9.46 10.28 -10.74
C SER A 36 -9.82 11.09 -9.49
N PHE A 37 -9.09 12.17 -9.27
CA PHE A 37 -9.36 13.12 -8.19
C PHE A 37 -10.51 14.08 -8.57
N GLY A 38 -11.30 14.51 -7.58
CA GLY A 38 -12.31 15.58 -7.74
C GLY A 38 -13.58 15.19 -8.51
N ALA A 39 -13.89 13.90 -8.65
CA ALA A 39 -15.16 13.47 -9.25
C ALA A 39 -16.33 13.63 -8.27
N GLU A 40 -17.54 13.78 -8.80
CA GLU A 40 -18.76 13.81 -7.99
C GLU A 40 -18.90 12.55 -7.12
N PRO A 41 -19.48 12.65 -5.92
CA PRO A 41 -19.63 11.53 -5.00
C PRO A 41 -20.31 10.33 -5.67
N ASN A 42 -19.75 9.14 -5.45
CA ASN A 42 -20.31 7.86 -5.90
C ASN A 42 -20.55 7.75 -7.43
N THR A 43 -19.80 8.49 -8.26
CA THR A 43 -19.90 8.38 -9.74
C THR A 43 -18.93 7.37 -10.35
N ASN A 44 -17.71 7.26 -9.80
CA ASN A 44 -16.70 6.29 -10.24
C ASN A 44 -16.83 4.96 -9.48
N VAL A 45 -18.01 4.34 -9.51
CA VAL A 45 -18.32 3.13 -8.74
C VAL A 45 -18.95 2.02 -9.58
N CYS A 46 -18.95 0.80 -9.07
CA CYS A 46 -19.58 -0.38 -9.66
C CYS A 46 -19.86 -1.41 -8.55
N PRO A 47 -20.60 -2.51 -8.84
CA PRO A 47 -20.92 -3.54 -7.85
C PRO A 47 -19.70 -4.08 -7.08
N VAL A 48 -18.55 -4.25 -7.74
CA VAL A 48 -17.33 -4.77 -7.12
C VAL A 48 -16.76 -3.84 -6.05
N CYS A 49 -16.59 -2.54 -6.38
CA CYS A 49 -16.03 -1.60 -5.41
C CYS A 49 -17.04 -1.13 -4.37
N LEU A 50 -18.34 -1.31 -4.62
CA LEU A 50 -19.42 -1.10 -3.65
C LEU A 50 -19.70 -2.34 -2.78
N GLY A 51 -18.99 -3.45 -2.97
CA GLY A 51 -19.19 -4.67 -2.18
C GLY A 51 -20.57 -5.31 -2.36
N MET A 52 -21.21 -5.10 -3.51
CA MET A 52 -22.55 -5.64 -3.75
C MET A 52 -22.52 -7.18 -3.85
N PRO A 53 -23.59 -7.87 -3.41
CA PRO A 53 -23.69 -9.33 -3.48
C PRO A 53 -23.45 -9.88 -4.90
N GLY A 54 -22.70 -10.97 -4.99
CA GLY A 54 -22.40 -11.65 -6.26
C GLY A 54 -21.29 -11.01 -7.11
N SER A 55 -20.75 -9.86 -6.70
CA SER A 55 -19.63 -9.23 -7.40
C SER A 55 -18.28 -9.90 -7.08
N LEU A 56 -17.36 -9.96 -8.05
CA LEU A 56 -16.05 -10.61 -7.91
C LEU A 56 -14.89 -9.66 -8.29
N PRO A 57 -13.75 -9.69 -7.56
CA PRO A 57 -12.59 -8.86 -7.85
C PRO A 57 -11.76 -9.42 -9.02
N VAL A 58 -11.23 -8.54 -9.87
CA VAL A 58 -10.28 -8.88 -10.94
C VAL A 58 -9.04 -7.99 -10.84
N VAL A 59 -7.87 -8.60 -10.67
CA VAL A 59 -6.60 -7.88 -10.43
C VAL A 59 -6.20 -7.00 -11.62
N ASN A 60 -5.78 -5.78 -11.33
CA ASN A 60 -5.28 -4.83 -12.31
C ASN A 60 -3.82 -5.14 -12.70
N LYS A 61 -3.60 -5.54 -13.95
CA LYS A 61 -2.27 -5.84 -14.50
C LYS A 61 -1.28 -4.67 -14.35
N ARG A 62 -1.72 -3.43 -14.62
CA ARG A 62 -0.85 -2.25 -14.54
C ARG A 62 -0.44 -1.94 -13.10
N ALA A 63 -1.35 -2.14 -12.15
CA ALA A 63 -1.05 -1.97 -10.74
C ALA A 63 0.04 -2.96 -10.30
N VAL A 64 -0.07 -4.23 -10.68
CA VAL A 64 0.97 -5.25 -10.41
C VAL A 64 2.31 -4.85 -11.04
N GLU A 65 2.32 -4.42 -12.31
CA GLU A 65 3.53 -3.93 -12.97
C GLU A 65 4.19 -2.77 -12.22
N TYR A 66 3.40 -1.81 -11.72
CA TYR A 66 3.92 -0.67 -10.95
C TYR A 66 4.46 -1.09 -9.59
N THR A 67 3.80 -2.03 -8.90
CA THR A 67 4.31 -2.56 -7.64
C THR A 67 5.64 -3.31 -7.83
N ILE A 68 5.78 -4.09 -8.91
CA ILE A 68 7.06 -4.74 -9.26
C ILE A 68 8.14 -3.69 -9.53
N LYS A 69 7.83 -2.65 -10.31
CA LYS A 69 8.78 -1.56 -10.59
C LYS A 69 9.22 -0.84 -9.31
N ALA A 70 8.29 -0.51 -8.42
CA ALA A 70 8.61 0.10 -7.14
C ALA A 70 9.47 -0.81 -6.26
N GLY A 71 9.15 -2.11 -6.21
CA GLY A 71 9.95 -3.10 -5.50
C GLY A 71 11.39 -3.17 -6.01
N LEU A 72 11.58 -3.26 -7.33
CA LEU A 72 12.91 -3.28 -7.94
C LEU A 72 13.68 -1.96 -7.68
N ALA A 73 13.00 -0.81 -7.75
CA ALA A 73 13.61 0.49 -7.44
C ALA A 73 14.04 0.61 -5.97
N LEU A 74 13.37 -0.11 -5.06
CA LEU A 74 13.69 -0.21 -3.64
C LEU A 74 14.53 -1.45 -3.32
N ASN A 75 15.23 -2.02 -4.31
CA ASN A 75 16.13 -3.17 -4.16
C ASN A 75 15.46 -4.43 -3.54
N SER A 76 14.14 -4.55 -3.64
CA SER A 76 13.40 -5.68 -3.08
C SER A 76 13.52 -6.92 -3.96
N LYS A 77 13.46 -8.10 -3.34
CA LYS A 77 13.27 -9.37 -4.05
C LYS A 77 11.80 -9.49 -4.45
N ILE A 78 11.55 -9.78 -5.73
CA ILE A 78 10.21 -9.99 -6.28
C ILE A 78 9.81 -11.46 -6.14
N ALA A 79 8.66 -11.72 -5.54
CA ALA A 79 8.15 -13.07 -5.36
C ALA A 79 7.57 -13.64 -6.67
N LEU A 80 8.01 -14.83 -7.07
CA LEU A 80 7.45 -15.58 -8.21
C LEU A 80 6.01 -16.05 -7.92
N HIS A 81 5.71 -16.32 -6.65
CA HIS A 81 4.39 -16.66 -6.17
C HIS A 81 4.02 -15.70 -5.04
N ASN A 82 2.91 -14.99 -5.18
CA ASN A 82 2.34 -14.12 -4.17
C ASN A 82 0.82 -14.35 -4.10
N GLN A 83 0.18 -13.92 -3.00
CA GLN A 83 -1.23 -14.19 -2.76
C GLN A 83 -1.93 -13.00 -2.11
N PHE A 84 -3.12 -12.67 -2.63
CA PHE A 84 -4.03 -11.74 -1.98
C PHE A 84 -4.82 -12.43 -0.86
N HIS A 85 -5.00 -11.71 0.24
CA HIS A 85 -5.69 -12.12 1.46
C HIS A 85 -6.77 -11.10 1.82
N ARG A 86 -7.71 -11.51 2.68
CA ARG A 86 -8.74 -10.64 3.24
C ARG A 86 -8.33 -10.19 4.63
N LYS A 87 -8.11 -8.89 4.82
CA LYS A 87 -7.96 -8.24 6.14
C LYS A 87 -9.34 -7.79 6.59
N ASN A 88 -9.99 -8.57 7.45
CA ASN A 88 -11.40 -8.37 7.84
C ASN A 88 -11.53 -7.33 8.95
N TYR A 89 -12.41 -6.35 8.76
CA TYR A 89 -12.78 -5.33 9.75
C TYR A 89 -14.04 -4.58 9.29
N PHE A 90 -14.85 -4.13 10.25
CA PHE A 90 -16.06 -3.37 9.98
C PHE A 90 -15.76 -1.87 10.04
N TYR A 91 -16.02 -1.18 8.94
CA TYR A 91 -15.96 0.28 8.90
C TYR A 91 -16.82 0.81 7.74
N PRO A 92 -17.54 1.94 7.88
CA PRO A 92 -18.46 2.43 6.84
C PRO A 92 -17.83 2.69 5.46
N ASP A 93 -16.53 2.97 5.38
CA ASP A 93 -15.81 3.15 4.10
C ASP A 93 -15.30 1.84 3.47
N MET A 94 -15.46 0.71 4.17
CA MET A 94 -15.00 -0.60 3.73
C MET A 94 -16.20 -1.48 3.37
N PRO A 95 -16.76 -1.35 2.15
CA PRO A 95 -18.09 -1.88 1.82
C PRO A 95 -18.19 -3.42 1.76
N LYS A 96 -17.05 -4.12 1.90
CA LYS A 96 -17.00 -5.59 1.90
C LYS A 96 -16.74 -6.17 3.29
N ASP A 97 -16.54 -5.32 4.31
CA ASP A 97 -16.03 -5.68 5.64
C ASP A 97 -14.67 -6.41 5.62
N TYR A 98 -13.96 -6.32 4.49
CA TYR A 98 -12.56 -6.70 4.38
C TYR A 98 -11.85 -5.93 3.28
N GLN A 99 -10.59 -5.61 3.55
CA GLN A 99 -9.65 -5.10 2.57
C GLN A 99 -8.94 -6.28 1.90
N ILE A 100 -8.87 -6.28 0.56
CA ILE A 100 -8.01 -7.21 -0.18
C ILE A 100 -6.59 -6.65 -0.14
N SER A 101 -5.68 -7.35 0.52
CA SER A 101 -4.27 -6.96 0.68
C SER A 101 -3.36 -8.20 0.57
N GLN A 102 -2.09 -8.12 0.96
CA GLN A 102 -1.19 -9.25 1.10
C GLN A 102 -0.79 -9.43 2.58
N TYR A 103 -0.42 -10.66 2.96
CA TYR A 103 -0.02 -10.99 4.33
C TYR A 103 1.31 -11.75 4.34
N ASP A 104 1.29 -13.08 4.45
CA ASP A 104 2.46 -13.95 4.53
C ASP A 104 3.20 -14.13 3.19
N LYS A 105 2.52 -13.84 2.06
CA LYS A 105 3.07 -13.95 0.70
C LYS A 105 3.04 -12.62 -0.05
N PRO A 106 3.83 -11.61 0.38
CA PRO A 106 3.90 -10.30 -0.28
C PRO A 106 4.63 -10.39 -1.62
N LEU A 107 4.35 -9.43 -2.51
CA LEU A 107 5.00 -9.34 -3.82
C LEU A 107 6.48 -8.91 -3.73
N CYS A 108 6.83 -8.01 -2.80
CA CYS A 108 8.15 -7.45 -2.63
C CYS A 108 8.63 -7.65 -1.18
N ILE A 109 9.86 -8.11 -0.98
CA ILE A 109 10.43 -8.34 0.36
C ILE A 109 11.93 -8.01 0.42
N GLY A 110 12.41 -7.54 1.58
CA GLY A 110 13.83 -7.40 1.88
C GLY A 110 14.54 -6.26 1.14
N GLY A 111 13.82 -5.22 0.74
CA GLY A 111 14.39 -4.03 0.11
C GLY A 111 15.08 -3.07 1.08
N TYR A 112 15.77 -2.08 0.53
CA TYR A 112 16.42 -1.00 1.27
C TYR A 112 16.47 0.29 0.44
N LEU A 113 16.62 1.41 1.14
CA LEU A 113 16.81 2.74 0.57
C LEU A 113 17.86 3.48 1.40
N ASP A 114 18.94 3.89 0.74
CA ASP A 114 19.95 4.74 1.36
C ASP A 114 19.42 6.17 1.48
N VAL A 115 19.64 6.78 2.66
CA VAL A 115 19.20 8.14 2.95
C VAL A 115 20.40 8.99 3.37
N ASN A 116 20.58 10.12 2.70
CA ASN A 116 21.60 11.08 3.08
C ASN A 116 21.08 11.94 4.23
N VAL A 117 21.75 11.89 5.38
CA VAL A 117 21.43 12.71 6.55
C VAL A 117 22.60 13.62 6.87
N SER A 118 22.29 14.81 7.40
CA SER A 118 23.28 15.81 7.83
C SER A 118 23.45 15.82 9.37
N GLY A 119 23.31 14.65 10.00
CA GLY A 119 23.47 14.51 11.45
C GLY A 119 24.94 14.37 11.85
N ASP A 120 25.31 14.92 13.00
CA ASP A 120 26.58 14.64 13.67
C ASP A 120 26.49 13.28 14.39
N THR A 121 27.51 12.43 14.26
CA THR A 121 27.63 11.14 15.00
C THR A 121 27.92 11.34 16.47
#